data_AF-A0A7V9QA27-F1
#
_entry.id   AF-A0A7V9QA27-F1
#
_cell.length_a   1.000
_cell.length_b   1.000
_cell.length_c   1.000
_cell.angle_alpha   90.00
_cell.angle_beta   90.00
_cell.angle_gamma   90.00
#
_symmetry.space_group_name_H-M   'P 1'
#
loop_
_entity.id
_entity.type
_entity.pdbx_description
1 polymer ?
#
loop_
_entity_poly.entity_id
_entity_poly.type
_entity_poly.pdbx_seq_one_letter_code
_entity_poly.pdbx_strand_id
1 'polypeptide(L)' 'MAGADYPRNLVEFSERFASEKACEAYIFALRWPDGFACPRCSRTEV' A
#
# COMPACT_ATOMS: atom_id res chain seq x y z
N MET A 1 8.85 -11.22 4.17
CA MET A 1 9.81 -10.70 3.16
C MET A 1 9.10 -9.56 2.42
N ALA A 2 9.09 -8.34 2.96
CA ALA A 2 8.40 -7.21 2.35
C ALA A 2 9.29 -6.59 1.26
N GLY A 3 9.37 -7.28 0.12
CA GLY A 3 9.91 -6.72 -1.12
C GLY A 3 8.87 -5.81 -1.77
N ALA A 4 8.48 -4.75 -1.06
CA ALA A 4 7.69 -3.71 -1.66
C ALA A 4 8.55 -3.04 -2.72
N ASP A 5 8.04 -3.01 -3.94
CA ASP A 5 8.62 -2.35 -5.10
C ASP A 5 8.62 -0.84 -4.85
N TYR A 6 9.55 -0.38 -4.00
CA TYR A 6 9.72 1.01 -3.66
C TYR A 6 10.32 1.73 -4.87
N PRO A 7 9.71 2.84 -5.32
CA PRO A 7 10.27 3.60 -6.41
C PRO A 7 11.67 4.08 -6.02
N ARG A 8 12.64 3.81 -6.90
CA ARG A 8 14.05 4.12 -6.64
C ARG A 8 14.38 5.60 -6.86
N ASN A 9 13.46 6.36 -7.44
CA ASN A 9 13.65 7.77 -7.79
C ASN A 9 12.34 8.57 -7.62
N LEU A 10 12.47 9.90 -7.49
CA LEU A 10 11.37 10.82 -7.24
C LEU A 10 10.40 10.94 -8.43
N VAL A 11 10.87 10.67 -9.65
CA VAL A 11 10.03 10.72 -10.87
C VAL A 11 9.04 9.57 -10.86
N GLU A 12 9.52 8.34 -10.67
CA GLU A 12 8.67 7.15 -10.51
C GLU A 12 7.69 7.31 -9.34
N PHE A 13 8.13 7.92 -8.23
CA PHE A 13 7.23 8.23 -7.12
C PHE A 13 6.15 9.23 -7.55
N SER A 14 6.53 10.32 -8.21
CA SER A 14 5.59 11.34 -8.65
C SER A 14 4.63 10.84 -9.72
N GLU A 15 5.04 9.90 -10.59
CA GLU A 15 4.18 9.28 -11.61
C GLU A 15 3.26 8.23 -11.00
N ARG A 16 3.76 7.33 -10.14
CA ARG A 16 2.95 6.29 -9.49
C ARG A 16 2.01 6.83 -8.42
N PHE A 17 2.43 7.88 -7.71
CA PHE A 17 1.66 8.54 -6.65
C PHE A 17 1.12 9.91 -7.10
N ALA A 18 0.98 10.14 -8.41
CA ALA A 18 0.41 11.37 -8.98
C ALA A 18 -1.03 11.65 -8.50
N SER A 19 -1.73 10.63 -8.02
CA SER A 19 -3.12 10.70 -7.58
C SER A 19 -3.28 10.08 -6.20
N GLU A 20 -4.05 10.75 -5.33
CA GLU A 20 -4.37 10.25 -3.98
C GLU A 20 -4.93 8.83 -4.02
N LYS A 21 -5.76 8.52 -5.00
CA LYS A 21 -6.36 7.19 -5.20
C LYS A 21 -5.31 6.09 -5.49
N ALA A 22 -4.24 6.43 -6.22
CA ALA A 22 -3.15 5.50 -6.48
C ALA A 22 -2.30 5.27 -5.21
N CYS A 23 -2.11 6.32 -4.41
CA CYS A 23 -1.44 6.24 -3.12
C CYS A 23 -2.23 5.38 -2.11
N GLU A 24 -3.53 5.59 -1.99
CA GLU A 24 -4.41 4.76 -1.16
C GLU A 24 -4.36 3.30 -1.58
N ALA A 25 -4.52 3.00 -2.87
CA ALA A 25 -4.49 1.62 -3.37
C ALA A 25 -3.15 0.93 -3.08
N TYR A 26 -2.03 1.65 -3.25
CA TYR A 26 -0.70 1.14 -2.95
C TYR A 26 -0.50 0.87 -1.46
N ILE A 27 -0.87 1.81 -0.59
CA ILE A 27 -0.76 1.64 0.87
C ILE A 27 -1.66 0.52 1.36
N PHE A 28 -2.86 0.39 0.78
CA PHE A 28 -3.78 -0.68 1.11
C PHE A 28 -3.21 -2.05 0.74
N ALA A 29 -2.71 -2.21 -0.48
CA ALA A 29 -2.04 -3.43 -0.92
C ALA A 29 -0.77 -3.74 -0.11
N LEU A 30 -0.02 -2.71 0.29
CA LEU A 30 1.19 -2.84 1.10
C LEU A 30 0.88 -3.28 2.53
N ARG A 31 -0.15 -2.69 3.15
CA ARG A 31 -0.58 -3.04 4.52
C ARG A 31 -1.29 -4.38 4.58
N TRP A 32 -2.03 -4.74 3.53
CA TRP A 32 -2.95 -5.87 3.51
C TRP A 32 -2.86 -6.67 2.21
N PRO A 33 -1.71 -7.33 1.94
CA PRO A 33 -1.55 -8.14 0.73
C PRO A 33 -2.49 -9.36 0.68
N ASP A 34 -2.86 -9.89 1.85
CA ASP A 34 -3.73 -11.08 2.01
C ASP A 34 -5.16 -10.73 2.50
N GLY A 35 -5.51 -9.44 2.55
CA GLY A 35 -6.82 -8.97 3.03
C GLY A 35 -6.75 -8.03 4.24
N PHE A 36 -7.78 -7.19 4.41
CA PHE A 36 -7.85 -6.15 5.44
C PHE A 36 -7.86 -6.74 6.84
N ALA A 37 -6.71 -6.83 7.50
CA ALA A 37 -6.55 -7.37 8.84
C ALA A 37 -6.07 -6.29 9.81
N CYS A 38 -6.92 -5.90 10.77
CA CYS A 38 -6.53 -4.98 11.84
C CYS A 38 -5.26 -5.49 12.56
N PRO A 39 -4.10 -4.78 12.51
CA PRO A 39 -2.87 -5.27 13.15
C PRO A 39 -2.96 -5.32 14.69
N ARG A 40 -3.97 -4.65 15.27
CA ARG A 40 -4.25 -4.64 16.72
C ARG A 40 -5.19 -5.75 17.19
N CYS A 41 -5.98 -6.31 16.29
CA CYS A 41 -7.16 -7.11 16.63
C CYS A 41 -7.44 -8.27 15.68
N SER A 42 -6.66 -8.40 14.61
CA SER A 42 -6.71 -9.42 13.55
C SER A 42 -8.09 -9.68 12.96
N ARG A 43 -9.00 -8.70 13.08
CA ARG A 43 -10.37 -8.78 12.55
C ARG A 43 -10.39 -8.25 11.12
N THR A 44 -11.09 -9.00 10.27
CA THR A 44 -11.28 -8.81 8.82
C THR A 44 -12.71 -8.38 8.44
N GLU A 45 -13.54 -7.99 9.41
CA GLU A 45 -14.97 -7.76 9.20
C GLU A 45 -15.37 -6.36 9.70
N VAL A 46 -16.05 -5.60 8.84
CA VAL A 46 -16.64 -4.27 9.10
C VAL A 46 -18.12 -4.39 9.41
#